data_AF-A0A8J6DWX6-F1
#
_entry.id   AF-A0A8J6DWX6-F1
#
_cell.length_a   1.000
_cell.length_b   1.000
_cell.length_c   1.000
_cell.angle_alpha   90.00
_cell.angle_beta   90.00
_cell.angle_gamma   90.00
#
_symmetry.space_group_name_H-M   'P 1'
#
loop_
_entity.id
_entity.type
_entity.pdbx_description
1 polymer ?
#
loop_
_entity_poly.entity_id
_entity_poly.type
_entity_poly.pdbx_seq_one_letter_code
_entity_poly.pdbx_strand_id
1 'polypeptide(L)'
;MGLRIHFVVDPHGWCCMGLIVFVWLYNMLLLPKVVLFPHYEEGHIPGIVIIIFYCISIFCLVALVRASITDPGRLPENPKIPHGEREFWELCNKCNLMRPKRSHHCSRCGHCVRRMDHHCP
;
A
#
# COMPACT_ATOMS: atom_id res chain seq x y z
N MET A 1 7.02 8.44 -16.68
CA MET A 1 6.65 7.85 -15.37
C MET A 1 5.76 6.64 -15.65
N GLY A 2 6.35 5.45 -15.79
CA GLY A 2 5.57 4.24 -16.07
C GLY A 2 4.76 3.85 -14.84
N LEU A 3 3.48 3.51 -15.02
CA LEU A 3 2.65 2.89 -13.99
C LEU A 3 3.29 1.56 -13.58
N ARG A 4 4.10 1.58 -12.53
CA ARG A 4 4.70 0.37 -11.95
C ARG A 4 3.72 -0.22 -10.95
N ILE A 5 2.61 -0.74 -11.48
CA ILE A 5 1.75 -1.62 -10.69
C ILE A 5 2.54 -2.92 -10.55
N HIS A 6 2.94 -3.28 -9.33
CA HIS A 6 3.68 -4.51 -9.07
C HIS A 6 2.78 -5.46 -8.30
N PHE A 7 2.22 -6.45 -9.00
CA PHE A 7 1.41 -7.47 -8.37
C PHE A 7 2.33 -8.46 -7.65
N VAL A 8 2.34 -8.41 -6.32
CA VAL A 8 2.98 -9.45 -5.50
C VAL A 8 1.99 -10.60 -5.37
N VAL A 9 2.44 -11.82 -5.65
CA VAL A 9 1.63 -13.03 -5.48
C VAL A 9 1.65 -13.42 -4.00
N ASP A 10 0.85 -12.72 -3.18
CA ASP A 10 0.62 -13.04 -1.76
C ASP A 10 -0.89 -13.28 -1.53
N PRO A 11 -1.40 -14.51 -1.72
CA PRO A 11 -2.84 -14.80 -1.60
C PRO A 11 -3.43 -14.43 -0.24
N HIS A 12 -2.64 -14.54 0.83
CA HIS A 12 -3.07 -14.17 2.18
C HIS A 12 -3.25 -12.65 2.28
N GLY A 13 -2.28 -11.88 1.78
CA GLY A 13 -2.37 -10.42 1.73
C GLY A 13 -3.54 -9.93 0.89
N TRP A 14 -3.79 -10.54 -0.27
CA TRP A 14 -4.95 -10.18 -1.09
C TRP A 14 -6.28 -10.50 -0.42
N CYS A 15 -6.36 -11.61 0.31
CA CYS A 15 -7.55 -11.96 1.10
C CYS A 15 -7.79 -10.94 2.22
N CYS A 16 -6.75 -10.59 2.99
CA CYS A 16 -6.83 -9.61 4.07
C CYS A 16 -7.24 -8.23 3.54
N MET A 17 -6.59 -7.76 2.48
CA MET A 17 -6.93 -6.50 1.82
C MET A 17 -8.36 -6.49 1.29
N GLY A 18 -8.81 -7.59 0.68
CA GLY A 18 -10.19 -7.73 0.20
C GLY A 18 -11.20 -7.62 1.34
N LEU A 19 -10.95 -8.27 2.48
CA LEU A 19 -11.81 -8.20 3.66
C LEU A 19 -11.85 -6.78 4.25
N ILE A 20 -10.70 -6.11 4.37
CA ILE A 20 -10.63 -4.72 4.85
C ILE A 20 -11.44 -3.80 3.95
N VAL A 21 -11.25 -3.89 2.63
CA VAL A 21 -11.99 -3.07 1.65
C VAL A 21 -13.50 -3.38 1.73
N PHE A 22 -13.88 -4.65 1.82
CA PHE A 22 -15.29 -5.04 1.95
C PHE A 22 -15.95 -4.44 3.21
N VAL A 23 -15.33 -4.61 4.37
CA VAL A 23 -15.81 -4.04 5.63
C VAL A 23 -15.87 -2.52 5.57
N TRP A 24 -14.88 -1.88 4.93
CA TRP A 24 -14.87 -0.43 4.76
C TRP A 24 -16.02 0.07 3.88
N LEU A 25 -16.25 -0.57 2.74
CA LEU A 25 -17.35 -0.24 1.82
C LEU A 25 -18.73 -0.49 2.48
N TYR A 26 -18.85 -1.56 3.25
CA TYR A 26 -20.07 -1.82 4.03
C TYR A 26 -20.34 -0.72 5.05
N ASN A 27 -19.32 -0.32 5.84
CA ASN A 27 -19.46 0.76 6.82
C ASN A 27 -19.71 2.13 6.17
N MET A 28 -19.20 2.35 4.96
CA MET A 28 -19.48 3.55 4.17
C MET A 28 -20.95 3.72 3.77
N LEU A 29 -21.73 2.64 3.75
CA LEU A 29 -23.17 2.67 3.52
C LEU A 29 -23.95 2.63 4.83
N LEU A 30 -23.51 1.81 5.79
CA LEU A 30 -24.20 1.61 7.06
C LEU A 30 -24.12 2.84 7.97
N LEU A 31 -22.94 3.43 8.17
CA LEU A 31 -22.75 4.55 9.10
C LEU A 31 -23.56 5.79 8.70
N PRO A 32 -23.59 6.20 7.41
CA PRO A 32 -24.43 7.33 7.03
C PRO A 32 -25.91 7.06 7.24
N LYS A 33 -26.37 5.84 6.94
CA LYS A 33 -27.77 5.44 7.10
C LYS A 33 -28.23 5.41 8.57
N VAL A 34 -27.38 4.90 9.47
CA VAL A 34 -27.75 4.70 10.88
C VAL A 34 -27.47 5.93 11.74
N VAL A 35 -26.46 6.74 11.39
CA VAL A 35 -25.99 7.84 12.25
C VAL A 35 -26.11 9.20 11.57
N LEU A 36 -25.50 9.39 10.37
CA LEU A 36 -25.40 10.74 9.79
C LEU A 36 -26.74 11.27 9.28
N PHE A 37 -27.52 10.48 8.54
CA PHE A 37 -28.79 10.94 7.97
C PHE A 37 -29.84 11.27 9.04
N PRO A 38 -30.06 10.44 10.10
CA PRO A 38 -30.96 10.81 11.18
C PRO A 38 -30.57 12.13 11.87
N HIS A 39 -29.29 12.31 12.19
CA HIS A 39 -28.83 13.57 12.80
C HIS A 39 -28.92 14.78 11.85
N TYR A 40 -28.87 14.56 10.54
CA TYR A 40 -29.09 15.62 9.55
C TYR A 40 -30.57 15.99 9.44
N GLU A 41 -31.46 14.99 9.42
CA GLU A 41 -32.92 15.19 9.39
C GLU A 41 -33.44 15.88 10.65
N GLU A 42 -32.87 15.57 11.81
CA GLU A 42 -33.14 16.24 13.09
C GLU A 42 -32.54 17.66 13.18
N GLY A 43 -31.70 18.06 12.22
CA GLY A 43 -31.04 19.37 12.19
C GLY A 43 -29.87 19.52 13.17
N HIS A 44 -29.41 18.42 13.79
CA HIS A 44 -28.27 18.42 14.70
C HIS A 44 -26.93 18.62 13.99
N ILE A 45 -26.80 18.17 12.73
CA ILE A 45 -25.58 18.34 11.93
C ILE A 45 -25.85 19.00 10.57
N PRO A 46 -24.93 19.84 10.06
CA PRO A 46 -25.04 20.38 8.72
C PRO A 46 -24.60 19.35 7.67
N GLY A 47 -25.24 19.38 6.48
CA GLY A 47 -24.97 18.42 5.39
C GLY A 47 -23.52 18.42 4.88
N ILE A 48 -22.77 19.50 5.11
CA ILE A 48 -21.33 19.57 4.80
C ILE A 48 -20.52 18.49 5.52
N VAL A 49 -20.91 18.09 6.74
CA VAL A 49 -20.23 17.04 7.51
C VAL A 49 -20.33 15.69 6.80
N ILE A 50 -21.49 15.41 6.18
CA ILE A 50 -21.70 14.18 5.39
C ILE A 50 -20.79 14.16 4.17
N ILE A 51 -20.68 15.29 3.46
CA ILE A 51 -19.79 15.42 2.30
C ILE A 51 -18.33 15.19 2.72
N ILE A 52 -17.88 15.83 3.80
CA ILE A 52 -16.52 15.68 4.33
C ILE A 52 -16.24 14.22 4.71
N PHE A 53 -17.18 13.55 5.37
CA PHE A 53 -17.07 12.13 5.71
C PHE A 53 -16.80 11.27 4.48
N TYR A 54 -17.61 11.43 3.42
CA TYR A 54 -17.42 10.67 2.18
C TYR A 54 -16.08 11.00 1.50
N CYS A 55 -15.70 12.29 1.43
CA CYS A 55 -14.43 12.70 0.84
C CYS A 55 -13.23 12.09 1.56
N ILE A 56 -13.18 12.17 2.90
CA ILE A 56 -12.08 11.60 3.70
C ILE A 56 -12.06 10.08 3.56
N SER A 57 -13.22 9.43 3.62
CA SER A 57 -13.28 7.97 3.55
C SER A 57 -12.86 7.42 2.18
N ILE A 58 -13.27 8.08 1.08
CA ILE A 58 -12.79 7.75 -0.27
C ILE A 58 -11.27 7.98 -0.37
N PHE A 59 -10.77 9.09 0.17
CA PHE A 59 -9.34 9.37 0.19
C PHE A 59 -8.54 8.27 0.92
N CYS A 60 -9.01 7.83 2.09
CA CYS A 60 -8.41 6.73 2.84
C CYS A 60 -8.40 5.43 2.05
N LEU A 61 -9.52 5.08 1.39
CA LEU A 61 -9.61 3.87 0.57
C LEU A 61 -8.65 3.92 -0.61
N VAL A 62 -8.58 5.05 -1.32
CA VAL A 62 -7.64 5.25 -2.42
C VAL A 62 -6.19 5.16 -1.93
N ALA A 63 -5.88 5.77 -0.79
CA ALA A 63 -4.54 5.71 -0.20
C ALA A 63 -4.15 4.27 0.15
N LEU A 64 -5.07 3.50 0.76
CA LEU A 64 -4.87 2.10 1.10
C LEU A 64 -4.63 1.24 -0.15
N VAL A 65 -5.49 1.36 -1.18
CA VAL A 65 -5.34 0.61 -2.44
C VAL A 65 -4.05 1.00 -3.13
N ARG A 66 -3.68 2.28 -3.15
CA ARG A 66 -2.40 2.71 -3.74
C ARG A 66 -1.22 2.12 -2.99
N ALA A 67 -1.24 2.09 -1.66
CA ALA A 67 -0.18 1.49 -0.86
C ALA A 67 0.00 -0.01 -1.14
N SER A 68 -1.08 -0.74 -1.49
CA SER A 68 -1.01 -2.18 -1.75
C SER A 68 -0.59 -2.55 -3.17
N ILE A 69 -0.79 -1.67 -4.17
CA ILE A 69 -0.48 -1.97 -5.58
C ILE A 69 0.79 -1.28 -6.12
N THR A 70 1.32 -0.30 -5.40
CA THR A 70 2.50 0.47 -5.87
C THR A 70 3.75 -0.41 -5.81
N ASP A 71 4.61 -0.29 -6.82
CA ASP A 71 5.94 -0.92 -6.81
C ASP A 71 6.69 -0.61 -5.50
N PRO A 72 7.02 -1.65 -4.70
CA PRO A 72 7.70 -1.46 -3.42
C PRO A 72 9.14 -0.94 -3.59
N GLY A 73 9.64 -0.84 -4.83
CA GLY A 73 11.01 -0.45 -5.15
C GLY A 73 11.88 -1.66 -5.48
N ARG A 74 11.36 -2.56 -6.33
CA ARG A 74 12.09 -3.74 -6.80
C ARG A 74 13.42 -3.34 -7.44
N LEU A 75 14.49 -4.00 -7.02
CA LEU A 75 15.81 -3.82 -7.64
C LEU A 75 15.82 -4.39 -9.06
N PRO A 76 16.47 -3.70 -10.02
CA PRO A 76 16.71 -4.26 -11.36
C PRO A 76 17.70 -5.43 -11.27
N GLU A 77 17.58 -6.38 -12.20
CA GLU A 77 18.46 -7.57 -12.27
C GLU A 77 19.93 -7.20 -12.50
N ASN A 78 20.18 -6.13 -13.27
CA ASN A 78 21.52 -5.60 -13.55
C ASN A 78 21.68 -4.18 -13.00
N PRO A 79 21.91 -4.01 -11.69
CA PRO A 79 22.08 -2.69 -11.11
C PRO A 79 23.39 -2.06 -11.57
N LYS A 80 23.32 -0.84 -12.09
CA LYS A 80 24.50 -0.02 -12.39
C LYS A 80 25.08 0.49 -11.07
N ILE A 81 26.25 0.01 -10.70
CA ILE A 81 26.96 0.43 -9.48
C ILE A 81 27.80 1.67 -9.83
N PRO A 82 27.50 2.84 -9.24
CA PRO A 82 28.32 4.04 -9.44
C PRO A 82 29.78 3.80 -9.02
N HIS A 83 30.72 4.37 -9.76
CA HIS A 83 32.14 4.29 -9.40
C HIS A 83 32.37 4.98 -8.04
N GLY A 84 33.06 4.30 -7.12
CA GLY A 84 33.30 4.79 -5.76
C GLY A 84 32.27 4.36 -4.70
N GLU A 85 31.12 3.81 -5.08
CA GLU A 85 30.08 3.38 -4.11
C GLU A 85 30.10 1.88 -3.80
N ARG A 86 31.03 1.10 -4.35
CA ARG A 86 31.02 -0.37 -4.26
C ARG A 86 31.04 -0.89 -2.81
N GLU A 87 31.63 -0.17 -1.88
CA GLU A 87 31.65 -0.49 -0.44
C GLU A 87 30.28 -0.37 0.25
N PHE A 88 29.32 0.31 -0.39
CA PHE A 88 27.94 0.44 0.07
C PHE A 88 27.01 -0.59 -0.58
N TRP A 89 27.56 -1.59 -1.27
CA TRP A 89 26.79 -2.65 -1.90
C TRP A 89 27.19 -4.01 -1.33
N GLU A 90 26.22 -4.89 -1.18
CA GLU A 90 26.38 -6.24 -0.67
C GLU A 90 25.71 -7.25 -1.61
N LEU A 91 26.17 -8.50 -1.62
CA LEU A 91 25.57 -9.54 -2.45
C LEU A 91 24.33 -10.11 -1.76
N CYS A 92 23.22 -10.21 -2.49
CA CYS A 92 22.09 -11.03 -2.05
C CYS A 92 22.28 -12.47 -2.52
N ASN A 93 22.52 -13.41 -1.60
CA ASN A 93 22.69 -14.83 -1.93
C ASN A 93 21.46 -15.46 -2.60
N LYS A 94 20.24 -14.98 -2.29
CA LYS A 94 18.99 -15.53 -2.86
C LYS A 94 18.72 -15.06 -4.28
N CYS A 95 19.01 -13.79 -4.58
CA CYS A 95 18.80 -13.22 -5.91
C CYS A 95 20.06 -13.24 -6.79
N ASN A 96 21.22 -13.61 -6.22
CA ASN A 96 22.54 -13.53 -6.84
C ASN A 96 22.83 -12.19 -7.53
N LEU A 97 22.45 -11.08 -6.87
CA LEU A 97 22.64 -9.71 -7.36
C LEU A 97 23.27 -8.82 -6.29
N MET A 98 24.03 -7.82 -6.72
CA MET A 98 24.54 -6.77 -5.85
C MET A 98 23.40 -5.83 -5.47
N ARG A 99 23.23 -5.53 -4.19
CA ARG A 99 22.17 -4.64 -3.67
C ARG A 99 22.80 -3.55 -2.79
N PRO A 100 22.27 -2.31 -2.77
CA PRO A 100 22.80 -1.27 -1.90
C PRO A 100 22.48 -1.58 -0.43
N LYS A 101 23.29 -1.09 0.50
CA LYS A 101 23.00 -1.11 1.94
C LYS A 101 21.60 -0.52 2.19
N ARG A 102 20.88 -1.08 3.17
CA ARG A 102 19.44 -0.83 3.47
C ARG A 102 18.43 -1.44 2.49
N SER A 103 18.86 -2.21 1.49
CA SER A 103 17.93 -3.05 0.72
C SER A 103 17.90 -4.46 1.32
N HIS A 104 16.72 -5.07 1.31
CA HIS A 104 16.52 -6.41 1.87
C HIS A 104 15.78 -7.30 0.87
N HIS A 105 16.04 -8.60 0.96
CA HIS A 105 15.31 -9.59 0.16
C HIS A 105 14.02 -9.95 0.89
N CYS A 106 12.87 -9.68 0.28
CA CYS A 106 11.59 -10.14 0.80
C CYS A 106 11.35 -11.58 0.34
N SER A 107 11.31 -12.53 1.28
CA SER A 107 11.01 -13.93 0.98
C SER A 107 9.59 -14.14 0.45
N ARG A 108 8.63 -13.29 0.85
CA ARG A 108 7.25 -13.35 0.32
C ARG A 108 7.15 -12.79 -1.10
N CYS A 109 7.83 -11.68 -1.39
CA CYS A 109 7.81 -11.09 -2.73
C CYS A 109 8.76 -11.77 -3.73
N GLY A 110 9.75 -12.52 -3.25
CA GLY A 110 10.73 -13.24 -4.09
C GLY A 110 11.81 -12.36 -4.73
N HIS A 111 11.99 -11.11 -4.29
CA HIS A 111 12.97 -10.19 -4.86
C HIS A 111 13.53 -9.19 -3.82
N CYS A 112 14.64 -8.53 -4.17
CA CYS A 112 15.21 -7.46 -3.35
C CYS A 112 14.45 -6.15 -3.54
N VAL A 113 14.17 -5.48 -2.42
CA VAL A 113 13.46 -4.20 -2.37
C VAL A 113 14.39 -3.13 -1.78
N ARG A 114 14.48 -1.99 -2.44
CA ARG A 114 15.29 -0.84 -2.00
C ARG A 114 14.65 -0.18 -0.79
N ARG A 115 15.42 0.06 0.28
CA ARG A 115 14.91 0.66 1.54
C ARG A 115 13.69 -0.08 2.08
N MET A 116 13.76 -1.41 2.05
CA MET A 116 12.67 -2.24 2.55
C MET A 116 12.55 -2.07 4.06
N ASP A 117 11.36 -1.70 4.52
CA ASP A 117 11.03 -1.68 5.95
C ASP A 117 10.52 -3.06 6.38
N HIS A 118 9.35 -3.47 5.86
CA HIS A 118 8.74 -4.77 6.13
C HIS A 118 7.78 -5.16 5.01
N HIS A 119 7.39 -6.44 4.99
CA HIS A 119 6.28 -6.92 4.16
C HIS A 119 5.00 -6.86 5.00
N CYS A 120 4.05 -6.03 4.59
CA CYS A 120 2.73 -6.00 5.20
C CYS A 120 1.91 -7.22 4.72
N PRO A 121 1.39 -8.06 5.63
CA PRO A 121 0.73 -9.33 5.31
C PRO A 121 -0.72 -9.21 4.84
#